data_AF-A0A7S4LKN0-F1
#
_entry.id   AF-A0A7S4LKN0-F1
#
_cell.length_a   1.000
_cell.length_b   1.000
_cell.length_c   1.000
_cell.angle_alpha   90.00
_cell.angle_beta   90.00
_cell.angle_gamma   90.00
#
_symmetry.space_group_name_H-M   'P 1'
#
loop_
_entity.id
_entity.type
_entity.pdbx_description
1 polymer ?
#
loop_
_entity_poly.entity_id
_entity_poly.type
_entity_poly.pdbx_seq_one_letter_code
_entity_poly.pdbx_strand_id
1 'polypeptide(L)'
;MLDPLLEKYGLQLSPSNPNASTQCLVYFAVAKLGDKPMDGVTDLNPEGLTAAFGRHAESLARRLRSAGLSCKVPVEVIFQGMMLEKLIWISSFMLAGVKNGEVTVGEVEKDCTADVTVLIQELLASCRDANPFALFASDAAVTARLLAYGRSVAHFPTAMKEFPWRNGYFWDISQAALSEEKADPTPTHSTWLKEYAPSVLSSEPKSVTKDPEYALLFDCDGVIVLTEELHRKAYNGAFEHFSLKIKGEPVVWTEEYYDVLQNTIGGGKPKMRWHFGQNTWPTYRPEGATEDVPVPTDEEEQSKLIDALQDQKTVLYKKLVSEVAEARPGVLELMDEGLGRPDVAMGICSAATKAAPREMRCDRGLFGGAACGQGCGHEVHHHAHCVHS
;
A
#
# COMPACT_ATOMS: atom_id res chain seq x y z
N MET A 1 13.37 9.90 -9.31
CA MET A 1 12.52 11.10 -9.40
C MET A 1 11.27 10.75 -10.19
N LEU A 2 10.15 11.47 -10.03
CA LEU A 2 8.92 11.17 -10.77
C LEU A 2 9.01 11.49 -12.27
N ASP A 3 10.02 12.26 -12.68
CA ASP A 3 10.16 12.76 -14.05
C ASP A 3 10.08 11.68 -15.14
N PRO A 4 10.77 10.53 -15.08
CA PRO A 4 10.60 9.48 -16.11
C PRO A 4 9.17 8.94 -16.19
N LEU A 5 8.45 8.89 -15.06
CA LEU A 5 7.05 8.49 -15.03
C LEU A 5 6.17 9.58 -15.66
N LEU A 6 6.39 10.83 -15.26
CA LEU A 6 5.64 11.97 -15.77
C LEU A 6 5.90 12.15 -17.28
N GLU A 7 7.14 11.97 -17.73
CA GLU A 7 7.52 11.97 -19.14
C GLU A 7 6.79 10.87 -19.92
N LYS A 8 6.84 9.63 -19.41
CA LYS A 8 6.15 8.48 -20.01
C LYS A 8 4.66 8.75 -20.27
N TYR A 9 4.01 9.52 -19.40
CA TYR A 9 2.60 9.88 -19.53
C TYR A 9 2.36 11.29 -20.11
N GLY A 10 3.39 12.01 -20.54
CA GLY A 10 3.27 13.37 -21.07
C GLY A 10 2.85 14.42 -20.03
N LEU A 11 3.06 14.14 -18.75
CA LEU A 11 2.68 14.96 -17.58
C LEU A 11 3.86 15.77 -17.00
N GLN A 12 5.04 15.68 -17.60
CA GLN A 12 6.24 16.38 -17.14
C GLN A 12 6.08 17.90 -17.17
N LEU A 13 6.84 18.57 -16.30
CA LEU A 13 6.97 20.01 -16.34
C LEU A 13 7.75 20.41 -17.59
N SER A 14 7.23 21.38 -18.34
CA SER A 14 7.99 22.03 -19.40
C SER A 14 7.33 23.38 -19.74
N PRO A 15 8.02 24.52 -19.54
CA PRO A 15 7.52 25.84 -19.92
C PRO A 15 7.30 25.96 -21.43
N SER A 16 8.06 25.19 -22.22
CA SER A 16 8.00 25.15 -23.68
C SER A 16 6.93 24.18 -24.20
N ASN A 17 6.32 23.35 -23.35
CA ASN A 17 5.23 22.46 -23.72
C ASN A 17 3.86 23.05 -23.31
N PRO A 18 3.05 23.57 -24.24
CA PRO A 18 1.72 24.10 -23.94
C PRO A 18 0.73 23.03 -23.41
N ASN A 19 1.07 21.75 -23.57
CA ASN A 19 0.33 20.61 -23.03
C ASN A 19 0.85 20.12 -21.67
N ALA A 20 1.86 20.78 -21.09
CA ALA A 20 2.37 20.42 -19.77
C ALA A 20 1.24 20.45 -18.73
N SER A 21 1.23 19.42 -17.88
CA SER A 21 0.21 19.27 -16.85
C SER A 21 0.49 20.22 -15.68
N THR A 22 -0.58 20.73 -15.08
CA THR A 22 -0.47 21.46 -13.81
C THR A 22 -0.17 20.46 -12.70
N GLN A 23 0.90 20.71 -11.96
CA GLN A 23 1.29 19.90 -10.82
C GLN A 23 0.98 20.64 -9.52
N CYS A 24 0.56 19.90 -8.50
CA CYS A 24 0.24 20.43 -7.18
C CYS A 24 0.92 19.60 -6.10
N LEU A 25 1.74 20.27 -5.30
CA LEU A 25 2.36 19.75 -4.11
C LEU A 25 1.43 19.98 -2.92
N VAL A 26 0.60 18.98 -2.60
CA VAL A 26 -0.46 19.08 -1.59
C VAL A 26 0.09 18.90 -0.18
N TYR A 27 -0.21 19.83 0.73
CA TYR A 27 0.14 19.75 2.16
C TYR A 27 -1.09 19.89 3.07
N PHE A 28 -2.29 19.58 2.56
CA PHE A 28 -3.51 19.55 3.37
C PHE A 28 -4.08 18.13 3.42
N ALA A 29 -4.86 17.85 4.46
CA ALA A 29 -5.51 16.56 4.66
C ALA A 29 -6.98 16.73 5.05
N VAL A 30 -7.79 15.72 4.72
CA VAL A 30 -9.18 15.59 5.17
C VAL A 30 -9.27 14.21 5.81
N ALA A 31 -9.57 14.15 7.11
CA ALA A 31 -9.53 12.89 7.86
C ALA A 31 -10.67 11.94 7.47
N LYS A 32 -11.87 12.49 7.23
CA LYS A 32 -13.05 11.75 6.74
C LYS A 32 -13.96 12.65 5.91
N LEU A 33 -14.82 12.04 5.10
CA LEU A 33 -15.79 12.76 4.29
C LEU A 33 -16.65 13.69 5.16
N GLY A 34 -16.69 14.97 4.81
CA GLY A 34 -17.45 16.01 5.52
C GLY A 34 -16.63 16.82 6.54
N ASP A 35 -15.42 16.41 6.88
CA ASP A 35 -14.55 17.20 7.77
C ASP A 35 -13.99 18.44 7.05
N LYS A 36 -13.72 19.49 7.84
CA LYS A 36 -12.98 20.65 7.34
C LYS A 36 -11.55 20.22 7.02
N PRO A 37 -10.98 20.64 5.88
CA PRO A 37 -9.62 20.29 5.54
C PRO A 37 -8.65 20.99 6.51
N MET A 38 -7.61 20.27 6.90
CA MET A 38 -6.50 20.78 7.70
C MET A 38 -5.40 21.25 6.76
N ASP A 39 -5.03 22.53 6.85
CA ASP A 39 -4.00 23.13 6.02
C ASP A 39 -2.58 22.84 6.52
N GLY A 40 -1.61 22.81 5.62
CA GLY A 40 -0.20 22.56 5.89
C GLY A 40 0.54 23.81 6.32
N VAL A 41 0.08 24.46 7.37
CA VAL A 41 0.68 25.67 7.93
C VAL A 41 1.58 25.29 9.11
N THR A 42 2.78 25.87 9.16
CA THR A 42 3.73 25.66 10.26
C THR A 42 4.20 26.99 10.84
N ASP A 43 4.90 26.97 11.96
CA ASP A 43 5.52 28.14 12.58
C ASP A 43 6.56 28.82 11.67
N LEU A 44 7.22 28.05 10.80
CA LEU A 44 8.19 28.56 9.82
C LEU A 44 7.62 28.78 8.42
N ASN A 45 6.37 28.37 8.18
CA ASN A 45 5.63 28.61 6.94
C ASN A 45 4.18 29.02 7.26
N PRO A 46 3.97 30.20 7.87
CA PRO A 46 2.63 30.71 8.19
C PRO A 46 1.76 30.93 6.95
N GLU A 47 2.38 31.11 5.78
CA GLU A 47 1.73 31.21 4.48
C GLU A 47 1.32 29.86 3.86
N GLY A 48 1.67 28.75 4.53
CA GLY A 48 1.36 27.39 4.15
C GLY A 48 2.33 26.75 3.14
N LEU A 49 2.36 25.42 3.12
CA LEU A 49 3.32 24.64 2.33
C LEU A 49 2.79 24.22 0.95
N THR A 50 1.47 24.20 0.75
CA THR A 50 0.87 23.78 -0.52
C THR A 50 1.32 24.69 -1.67
N ALA A 51 1.75 24.11 -2.79
CA ALA A 51 2.19 24.87 -3.96
C ALA A 51 1.69 24.23 -5.26
N ALA A 52 1.43 25.03 -6.28
CA ALA A 52 1.04 24.57 -7.60
C ALA A 52 1.86 25.27 -8.69
N PHE A 53 2.18 24.54 -9.75
CA PHE A 53 2.88 25.08 -10.92
C PHE A 53 2.26 24.53 -12.22
N GLY A 54 2.30 25.35 -13.27
CA GLY A 54 1.73 25.03 -14.58
C GLY A 54 0.50 25.88 -14.95
N ARG A 55 -0.04 25.63 -16.14
CA ARG A 55 -1.03 26.51 -16.81
C ARG A 55 -2.30 26.80 -16.00
N HIS A 56 -2.73 25.86 -15.15
CA HIS A 56 -3.94 25.98 -14.32
C HIS A 56 -3.62 26.25 -12.84
N ALA A 57 -2.37 26.50 -12.47
CA ALA A 57 -1.94 26.65 -11.09
C ALA A 57 -2.70 27.79 -10.37
N GLU A 58 -2.88 28.94 -11.00
CA GLU A 58 -3.66 30.04 -10.42
C GLU A 58 -5.14 29.70 -10.23
N SER A 59 -5.72 28.93 -11.16
CA SER A 59 -7.11 28.48 -10.98
C SER A 59 -7.24 27.49 -9.83
N LEU A 60 -6.27 26.59 -9.67
CA LEU A 60 -6.23 25.65 -8.56
C LEU A 60 -6.02 26.39 -7.22
N ALA A 61 -5.05 27.30 -7.17
CA ALA A 61 -4.76 28.09 -5.98
C ALA A 61 -5.96 28.94 -5.54
N ARG A 62 -6.71 29.54 -6.47
CA ARG A 62 -7.97 30.24 -6.13
C ARG A 62 -9.02 29.31 -5.54
N ARG A 63 -9.18 28.09 -6.07
CA ARG A 63 -10.12 27.10 -5.52
C ARG A 63 -9.75 26.69 -4.10
N LEU A 64 -8.47 26.39 -3.86
CA LEU A 64 -7.97 26.05 -2.52
C LEU A 64 -8.16 27.21 -1.54
N ARG A 65 -7.78 28.43 -1.92
CA ARG A 65 -7.98 29.64 -1.10
C ARG A 65 -9.45 29.90 -0.77
N SER A 66 -10.37 29.66 -1.71
CA SER A 66 -11.82 29.77 -1.46
C SER A 66 -12.35 28.74 -0.45
N ALA A 67 -11.63 27.62 -0.28
CA ALA A 67 -11.93 26.60 0.73
C ALA A 67 -11.17 26.83 2.05
N GLY A 68 -10.50 27.96 2.22
CA GLY A 68 -9.71 28.28 3.41
C GLY A 68 -8.33 27.60 3.47
N LEU A 69 -7.83 27.09 2.34
CA LEU A 69 -6.53 26.43 2.24
C LEU A 69 -5.50 27.33 1.53
N SER A 70 -4.28 27.33 2.04
CA SER A 70 -3.13 27.95 1.42
C SER A 70 -2.78 27.29 0.08
N CYS A 71 -2.26 28.08 -0.85
CA CYS A 71 -1.64 27.56 -2.07
C CYS A 71 -0.75 28.64 -2.71
N LYS A 72 0.54 28.35 -2.82
CA LYS A 72 1.54 29.16 -3.53
C LYS A 72 1.52 28.85 -5.02
N VAL A 73 1.86 29.84 -5.84
CA VAL A 73 2.10 29.66 -7.29
C VAL A 73 3.52 30.14 -7.61
N PRO A 74 4.56 29.37 -7.24
CA PRO A 74 5.95 29.76 -7.47
C PRO A 74 6.34 29.64 -8.96
N VAL A 75 7.49 30.23 -9.33
CA VAL A 75 8.15 29.93 -10.61
C VAL A 75 8.77 28.52 -10.56
N GLU A 76 9.04 27.95 -11.74
CA GLU A 76 9.45 26.54 -11.92
C GLU A 76 10.63 26.13 -11.02
N VAL A 77 11.72 26.91 -11.04
CA VAL A 77 12.93 26.59 -10.29
C VAL A 77 12.70 26.56 -8.77
N ILE A 78 11.77 27.37 -8.27
CA ILE A 78 11.37 27.35 -6.86
C ILE A 78 10.43 26.16 -6.60
N PHE A 79 9.50 25.87 -7.51
CA PHE A 79 8.60 24.71 -7.39
C PHE A 79 9.38 23.39 -7.34
N GLN A 80 10.40 23.23 -8.19
CA GLN A 80 11.31 22.06 -8.19
C GLN A 80 12.03 21.91 -6.85
N GLY A 81 12.57 23.01 -6.29
CA GLY A 81 13.16 23.01 -4.96
C GLY A 81 12.18 22.54 -3.89
N MET A 82 10.93 23.05 -3.91
CA MET A 82 9.89 22.63 -2.97
C MET A 82 9.52 21.13 -3.10
N MET A 83 9.44 20.60 -4.33
CA MET A 83 9.20 19.17 -4.55
C MET A 83 10.31 18.31 -3.96
N LEU A 84 11.57 18.71 -4.18
CA LEU A 84 12.74 18.01 -3.65
C LEU A 84 12.81 18.11 -2.13
N GLU A 85 12.49 19.27 -1.53
CA GLU A 85 12.38 19.41 -0.06
C GLU A 85 11.34 18.45 0.54
N LYS A 86 10.19 18.27 -0.13
CA LYS A 86 9.18 17.28 0.31
C LYS A 86 9.70 15.84 0.22
N LEU A 87 10.42 15.52 -0.85
CA LEU A 87 11.01 14.21 -1.06
C LEU A 87 12.10 13.92 -0.02
N ILE A 88 12.94 14.91 0.28
CA ILE A 88 13.95 14.85 1.36
C ILE A 88 13.24 14.57 2.68
N TRP A 89 12.20 15.33 3.02
CA TRP A 89 11.46 15.15 4.28
C TRP A 89 10.94 13.73 4.46
N ILE A 90 10.21 13.20 3.48
CA ILE A 90 9.62 11.86 3.62
C ILE A 90 10.71 10.78 3.63
N SER A 91 11.80 10.95 2.89
CA SER A 91 12.89 9.97 2.84
C SER A 91 13.68 9.97 4.15
N SER A 92 13.98 11.15 4.70
CA SER A 92 14.77 11.28 5.92
C SER A 92 14.00 10.88 7.18
N PHE A 93 12.78 11.40 7.38
CA PHE A 93 12.00 11.12 8.59
C PHE A 93 11.60 9.65 8.70
N MET A 94 11.19 9.03 7.60
CA MET A 94 10.74 7.64 7.63
C MET A 94 11.93 6.70 7.91
N LEU A 95 13.08 6.95 7.29
CA LEU A 95 14.27 6.13 7.51
C LEU A 95 14.86 6.34 8.91
N ALA A 96 14.94 7.59 9.39
CA ALA A 96 15.40 7.88 10.75
C ALA A 96 14.48 7.24 11.80
N GLY A 97 13.17 7.23 11.59
CA GLY A 97 12.24 6.57 12.51
C GLY A 97 12.36 5.05 12.51
N VAL A 98 12.48 4.42 11.33
CA VAL A 98 12.70 2.96 11.24
C VAL A 98 14.03 2.56 11.88
N LYS A 99 15.12 3.31 11.64
CA LYS A 99 16.42 3.11 12.31
C LYS A 99 16.29 3.12 13.84
N ASN A 100 15.42 3.97 14.38
CA ASN A 100 15.25 4.16 15.82
C ASN A 100 14.10 3.34 16.43
N GLY A 101 13.67 2.26 15.77
CA GLY A 101 12.68 1.33 16.31
C GLY A 101 11.24 1.65 15.92
N GLU A 102 11.01 2.15 14.70
CA GLU A 102 9.69 2.47 14.14
C GLU A 102 8.91 3.52 14.95
N VAL A 103 9.64 4.49 15.50
CA VAL A 103 9.08 5.60 16.29
C VAL A 103 8.20 6.52 15.44
N THR A 104 7.37 7.33 16.08
CA THR A 104 6.53 8.33 15.42
C THR A 104 7.36 9.48 14.84
N VAL A 105 6.79 10.23 13.89
CA VAL A 105 7.45 11.42 13.31
C VAL A 105 7.83 12.45 14.39
N GLY A 106 7.01 12.60 15.43
CA GLY A 106 7.29 13.50 16.56
C GLY A 106 8.48 13.06 17.39
N GLU A 107 8.60 11.75 17.65
CA GLU A 107 9.76 11.18 18.33
C GLU A 107 11.04 11.30 17.48
N VAL A 108 10.95 11.17 16.15
CA VAL A 108 12.09 11.46 15.26
C VAL A 108 12.55 12.92 15.42
N GLU A 109 11.61 13.86 15.41
CA GLU A 109 11.93 15.28 15.52
C GLU A 109 12.53 15.65 16.88
N LYS A 110 12.06 15.03 17.96
CA LYS A 110 12.39 15.37 19.34
C LYS A 110 13.58 14.58 19.90
N ASP A 111 13.56 13.27 19.73
CA ASP A 111 14.45 12.32 20.40
C ASP A 111 15.52 11.77 19.45
N CYS A 112 15.28 11.82 18.12
CA CYS A 112 16.23 11.39 17.08
C CYS A 112 16.68 12.55 16.16
N THR A 113 16.66 13.80 16.63
CA THR A 113 16.90 15.00 15.81
C THR A 113 18.25 14.98 15.08
N ALA A 114 19.28 14.45 15.73
CA ALA A 114 20.62 14.36 15.15
C ALA A 114 20.62 13.44 13.92
N ASP A 115 19.99 12.26 14.03
CA ASP A 115 19.91 11.29 12.95
C ASP A 115 19.17 11.84 11.72
N VAL A 116 17.98 12.43 11.95
CA VAL A 116 17.20 12.98 10.85
C VAL A 116 17.88 14.20 10.22
N THR A 117 18.62 14.99 11.01
CA THR A 117 19.37 16.15 10.49
C THR A 117 20.51 15.72 9.58
N VAL A 118 21.25 14.67 9.94
CA VAL A 118 22.32 14.12 9.08
C VAL A 118 21.75 13.68 7.74
N LEU A 119 20.64 12.92 7.75
CA LEU A 119 19.96 12.53 6.50
C LEU A 119 19.49 13.75 5.69
N ILE A 120 18.83 14.73 6.33
CA ILE A 120 18.35 15.92 5.63
C ILE A 120 19.49 16.64 4.91
N GLN A 121 20.61 16.85 5.58
CA GLN A 121 21.76 17.57 5.03
C GLN A 121 22.42 16.81 3.88
N GLU A 122 22.60 15.50 4.04
CA GLU A 122 23.16 14.63 3.01
C GLU A 122 22.28 14.59 1.75
N LEU A 123 20.98 14.33 1.93
CA LEU A 123 20.03 14.26 0.81
C LEU A 123 19.85 15.62 0.14
N LEU A 124 19.93 16.73 0.89
CA LEU A 124 19.90 18.08 0.34
C LEU A 124 21.13 18.37 -0.53
N ALA A 125 22.32 17.98 -0.08
CA ALA A 125 23.55 18.14 -0.87
C ALA A 125 23.44 17.37 -2.19
N SER A 126 23.03 16.10 -2.15
CA SER A 126 22.80 15.30 -3.35
C SER A 126 21.74 15.92 -4.29
N CYS A 127 20.65 16.45 -3.75
CA CYS A 127 19.63 17.15 -4.53
C CYS A 127 20.18 18.38 -5.26
N ARG A 128 21.02 19.19 -4.60
CA ARG A 128 21.63 20.39 -5.22
C ARG A 128 22.53 20.01 -6.38
N ASP A 129 23.36 18.98 -6.20
CA ASP A 129 24.29 18.52 -7.23
C ASP A 129 23.54 17.91 -8.43
N ALA A 130 22.52 17.10 -8.16
CA ALA A 130 21.73 16.45 -9.21
C ALA A 130 20.76 17.41 -9.93
N ASN A 131 20.40 18.55 -9.33
CA ASN A 131 19.39 19.49 -9.85
C ASN A 131 19.92 20.93 -9.82
N PRO A 132 20.90 21.28 -10.69
CA PRO A 132 21.58 22.58 -10.65
C PRO A 132 20.66 23.79 -10.90
N PHE A 133 19.47 23.58 -11.45
CA PHE A 133 18.48 24.61 -11.72
C PHE A 133 17.44 24.79 -10.60
N ALA A 134 17.31 23.82 -9.69
CA ALA A 134 16.38 23.92 -8.58
C ALA A 134 16.90 24.91 -7.53
N LEU A 135 16.04 25.82 -7.08
CA LEU A 135 16.39 26.80 -6.04
C LEU A 135 15.97 26.31 -4.66
N PHE A 136 16.95 26.19 -3.77
CA PHE A 136 16.76 25.88 -2.36
C PHE A 136 17.15 27.08 -1.49
N ALA A 137 16.52 27.20 -0.32
CA ALA A 137 17.02 28.09 0.73
C ALA A 137 18.37 27.59 1.29
N SER A 138 18.95 28.27 2.27
CA SER A 138 20.15 27.76 2.97
C SER A 138 19.87 26.43 3.68
N ASP A 139 20.90 25.61 3.88
CA ASP A 139 20.76 24.28 4.48
C ASP A 139 20.15 24.34 5.89
N ALA A 140 20.53 25.35 6.69
CA ALA A 140 19.93 25.61 8.00
C ALA A 140 18.43 25.94 7.89
N ALA A 141 18.04 26.74 6.89
CA ALA A 141 16.65 27.10 6.68
C ALA A 141 15.80 25.92 6.18
N VAL A 142 16.34 25.10 5.26
CA VAL A 142 15.68 23.87 4.79
C VAL A 142 15.49 22.91 5.97
N THR A 143 16.57 22.62 6.70
CA THR A 143 16.53 21.72 7.87
C THR A 143 15.50 22.16 8.90
N ALA A 144 15.50 23.44 9.26
CA ALA A 144 14.54 23.99 10.22
C ALA A 144 13.09 23.84 9.75
N ARG A 145 12.80 24.12 8.46
CA ARG A 145 11.45 23.94 7.89
C ARG A 145 10.99 22.48 7.90
N LEU A 146 11.89 21.56 7.58
CA LEU A 146 11.58 20.13 7.55
C LEU A 146 11.28 19.60 8.96
N LEU A 147 12.03 20.03 9.98
CA LEU A 147 11.73 19.74 11.39
C LEU A 147 10.39 20.35 11.82
N ALA A 148 10.13 21.61 11.45
CA ALA A 148 8.85 22.27 11.73
C ALA A 148 7.65 21.53 11.13
N TYR A 149 7.78 21.03 9.90
CA TYR A 149 6.75 20.20 9.31
C TYR A 149 6.59 18.87 10.04
N GLY A 150 7.69 18.22 10.46
CA GLY A 150 7.66 17.03 11.32
C GLY A 150 6.79 17.21 12.56
N ARG A 151 6.94 18.33 13.28
CA ARG A 151 6.10 18.66 14.44
C ARG A 151 4.62 18.74 14.13
N SER A 152 4.24 19.28 12.96
CA SER A 152 2.83 19.42 12.56
C SER A 152 2.12 18.08 12.32
N VAL A 153 2.89 17.01 12.05
CA VAL A 153 2.39 15.66 11.77
C VAL A 153 2.97 14.64 12.77
N ALA A 154 3.26 15.07 13.99
CA ALA A 154 3.99 14.30 15.00
C ALA A 154 3.42 12.91 15.32
N HIS A 155 2.10 12.73 15.22
CA HIS A 155 1.40 11.49 15.56
C HIS A 155 1.49 10.39 14.50
N PHE A 156 1.97 10.70 13.28
CA PHE A 156 2.06 9.71 12.22
C PHE A 156 3.18 8.69 12.50
N PRO A 157 2.96 7.39 12.27
CA PRO A 157 3.99 6.38 12.39
C PRO A 157 5.01 6.50 11.26
N THR A 158 6.28 6.21 11.54
CA THR A 158 7.28 6.07 10.48
C THR A 158 7.25 4.68 9.87
N ALA A 159 7.40 4.60 8.56
CA ALA A 159 7.44 3.32 7.85
C ALA A 159 8.10 3.47 6.48
N MET A 160 8.86 2.45 6.08
CA MET A 160 9.43 2.36 4.73
C MET A 160 8.38 1.81 3.75
N LYS A 161 7.65 2.72 3.11
CA LYS A 161 6.61 2.42 2.11
C LYS A 161 6.93 3.09 0.78
N GLU A 162 6.32 2.60 -0.30
CA GLU A 162 6.38 3.24 -1.63
C GLU A 162 7.84 3.53 -2.06
N PHE A 163 8.76 2.60 -1.78
CA PHE A 163 10.21 2.81 -1.92
C PHE A 163 10.61 3.48 -3.25
N PRO A 164 10.13 3.03 -4.43
CA PRO A 164 10.50 3.65 -5.71
C PRO A 164 10.18 5.15 -5.81
N TRP A 165 9.16 5.61 -5.08
CA TRP A 165 8.65 6.99 -5.14
C TRP A 165 9.17 7.88 -4.02
N ARG A 166 9.78 7.28 -2.99
CA ARG A 166 10.36 7.97 -1.84
C ARG A 166 11.88 7.84 -1.89
N ASN A 167 12.41 6.84 -1.21
CA ASN A 167 13.84 6.62 -1.06
C ASN A 167 14.56 6.13 -2.34
N GLY A 168 13.82 5.57 -3.30
CA GLY A 168 14.36 5.03 -4.55
C GLY A 168 15.12 6.06 -5.38
N TYR A 169 14.71 7.33 -5.37
CA TYR A 169 15.43 8.39 -6.08
C TYR A 169 16.88 8.56 -5.60
N PHE A 170 17.09 8.62 -4.28
CA PHE A 170 18.42 8.77 -3.69
C PHE A 170 19.24 7.48 -3.83
N TRP A 171 18.58 6.33 -3.62
CA TRP A 171 19.20 5.02 -3.85
C TRP A 171 19.73 4.88 -5.27
N ASP A 172 18.95 5.24 -6.29
CA ASP A 172 19.35 5.15 -7.69
C ASP A 172 20.54 6.07 -8.01
N ILE A 173 20.61 7.27 -7.41
CA ILE A 173 21.76 8.18 -7.51
C ILE A 173 23.02 7.50 -6.95
N SER A 174 22.92 6.90 -5.76
CA SER A 174 24.01 6.15 -5.15
C SER A 174 24.46 4.96 -5.99
N GLN A 175 23.52 4.15 -6.48
CA GLN A 175 23.86 2.99 -7.31
C GLN A 175 24.54 3.41 -8.61
N ALA A 176 24.08 4.49 -9.26
CA ALA A 176 24.71 5.03 -10.46
C ALA A 176 26.16 5.46 -10.19
N ALA A 177 26.40 6.25 -9.14
CA ALA A 177 27.73 6.69 -8.77
C ALA A 177 28.67 5.52 -8.45
N LEU A 178 28.20 4.55 -7.66
CA LEU A 178 28.98 3.36 -7.30
C LEU A 178 29.29 2.48 -8.51
N SER A 179 28.39 2.38 -9.48
CA SER A 179 28.62 1.63 -10.73
C SER A 179 29.72 2.23 -11.61
N GLU A 180 30.00 3.52 -11.42
CA GLU A 180 31.08 4.26 -12.06
C GLU A 180 32.34 4.36 -11.18
N GLU A 181 32.43 3.56 -10.10
CA GLU A 181 33.53 3.57 -9.12
C GLU A 181 33.73 4.95 -8.44
N LYS A 182 32.69 5.78 -8.39
CA LYS A 182 32.70 7.07 -7.68
C LYS A 182 32.26 6.89 -6.22
N ALA A 183 32.56 7.89 -5.40
CA ALA A 183 32.05 7.96 -4.03
C ALA A 183 30.51 8.00 -4.02
N ASP A 184 29.90 7.32 -3.04
CA ASP A 184 28.46 7.38 -2.81
C ASP A 184 28.04 8.83 -2.45
N PRO A 185 27.12 9.47 -3.20
CA PRO A 185 26.62 10.80 -2.89
C PRO A 185 25.74 10.88 -1.64
N THR A 186 25.15 9.76 -1.21
CA THR A 186 24.30 9.67 -0.01
C THR A 186 24.69 8.44 0.84
N PRO A 187 25.91 8.41 1.40
CA PRO A 187 26.47 7.23 2.04
C PRO A 187 25.73 6.82 3.32
N THR A 188 25.26 7.77 4.11
CA THR A 188 24.49 7.51 5.33
C THR A 188 23.14 6.88 4.98
N HIS A 189 22.42 7.49 4.03
CA HIS A 189 21.14 7.00 3.52
C HIS A 189 21.25 5.59 2.96
N SER A 190 22.20 5.34 2.06
CA SER A 190 22.47 4.02 1.47
C SER A 190 22.79 2.97 2.53
N THR A 191 23.60 3.33 3.53
CA THR A 191 23.99 2.42 4.61
C THR A 191 22.79 2.08 5.48
N TRP A 192 22.02 3.08 5.91
CA TRP A 192 20.86 2.87 6.77
C TRP A 192 19.74 2.11 6.05
N LEU A 193 19.56 2.32 4.75
CA LEU A 193 18.64 1.50 3.95
C LEU A 193 19.04 0.02 3.98
N LYS A 194 20.33 -0.30 3.83
CA LYS A 194 20.81 -1.69 3.86
C LYS A 194 20.68 -2.32 5.25
N GLU A 195 20.95 -1.56 6.30
CA GLU A 195 20.97 -2.06 7.67
C GLU A 195 19.56 -2.19 8.28
N TYR A 196 18.74 -1.15 8.12
CA TYR A 196 17.46 -1.02 8.83
C TYR A 196 16.23 -1.25 7.93
N ALA A 197 16.40 -1.26 6.61
CA ALA A 197 15.31 -1.50 5.67
C ALA A 197 15.69 -2.45 4.50
N PRO A 198 16.43 -3.57 4.73
CA PRO A 198 16.87 -4.44 3.63
C PRO A 198 15.70 -5.06 2.85
N SER A 199 14.53 -5.21 3.48
CA SER A 199 13.31 -5.72 2.84
C SER A 199 12.77 -4.81 1.74
N VAL A 200 13.08 -3.51 1.74
CA VAL A 200 12.63 -2.60 0.67
C VAL A 200 13.63 -2.52 -0.49
N LEU A 201 14.87 -2.95 -0.26
CA LEU A 201 15.95 -3.01 -1.25
C LEU A 201 15.96 -4.32 -2.04
N SER A 202 15.45 -5.39 -1.43
CA SER A 202 15.02 -6.59 -2.15
C SER A 202 13.77 -6.20 -2.93
N SER A 203 14.01 -5.58 -4.08
CA SER A 203 13.05 -4.95 -4.97
C SER A 203 11.67 -5.61 -4.96
N GLU A 204 10.61 -4.78 -4.87
CA GLU A 204 9.37 -5.15 -5.56
C GLU A 204 9.75 -5.54 -7.00
N PRO A 205 9.41 -6.75 -7.47
CA PRO A 205 9.67 -7.20 -8.82
C PRO A 205 9.01 -6.24 -9.79
N LYS A 206 9.85 -5.46 -10.44
CA LYS A 206 9.56 -5.04 -11.80
C LYS A 206 9.37 -6.34 -12.59
N SER A 207 8.24 -6.48 -13.28
CA SER A 207 8.10 -7.49 -14.33
C SER A 207 9.35 -7.38 -15.22
N VAL A 208 10.21 -8.40 -15.16
CA VAL A 208 11.51 -8.42 -15.85
C VAL A 208 11.32 -8.79 -17.32
N THR A 209 10.19 -9.43 -17.63
CA THR A 209 9.81 -9.87 -18.95
C THR A 209 9.34 -8.68 -19.79
N LYS A 210 10.22 -8.16 -20.65
CA LYS A 210 9.83 -7.26 -21.75
C LYS A 210 9.32 -8.13 -22.89
N ASP A 211 8.09 -7.88 -23.35
CA ASP A 211 7.44 -8.58 -24.46
C ASP A 211 7.41 -10.12 -24.30
N PRO A 212 6.76 -10.66 -23.26
CA PRO A 212 6.69 -12.11 -23.03
C PRO A 212 6.01 -12.84 -24.18
N GLU A 213 6.58 -13.97 -24.61
CA GLU A 213 5.97 -14.87 -25.60
C GLU A 213 4.93 -15.78 -24.93
N TYR A 214 5.15 -16.13 -23.66
CA TYR A 214 4.32 -17.04 -22.89
C TYR A 214 3.96 -16.45 -21.52
N ALA A 215 2.92 -16.99 -20.90
CA ALA A 215 2.57 -16.65 -19.52
C ALA A 215 2.19 -17.90 -18.71
N LEU A 216 2.58 -17.93 -17.44
CA LEU A 216 2.15 -18.92 -16.46
C LEU A 216 1.44 -18.22 -15.30
N LEU A 217 0.16 -18.55 -15.15
CA LEU A 217 -0.73 -17.94 -14.17
C LEU A 217 -1.14 -18.98 -13.13
N PHE A 218 -0.83 -18.71 -11.86
CA PHE A 218 -1.19 -19.57 -10.74
C PHE A 218 -2.47 -19.06 -10.09
N ASP A 219 -3.42 -19.95 -9.81
CA ASP A 219 -4.41 -19.67 -8.77
C ASP A 219 -3.75 -19.74 -7.38
N CYS A 220 -4.32 -19.10 -6.38
CA CYS A 220 -3.83 -19.15 -5.01
C CYS A 220 -4.38 -20.40 -4.29
N ASP A 221 -5.70 -20.46 -4.15
CA ASP A 221 -6.40 -21.48 -3.39
C ASP A 221 -6.45 -22.80 -4.18
N GLY A 222 -6.06 -23.90 -3.54
CA GLY A 222 -6.03 -25.22 -4.16
C GLY A 222 -4.87 -25.46 -5.15
N VAL A 223 -4.19 -24.42 -5.62
CA VAL A 223 -3.04 -24.51 -6.54
C VAL A 223 -1.71 -24.22 -5.84
N ILE A 224 -1.54 -23.03 -5.24
CA ILE A 224 -0.30 -22.74 -4.49
C ILE A 224 -0.35 -23.38 -3.11
N VAL A 225 -1.48 -23.27 -2.42
CA VAL A 225 -1.68 -23.81 -1.06
C VAL A 225 -3.01 -24.58 -1.01
N LEU A 226 -3.05 -25.69 -0.28
CA LEU A 226 -4.31 -26.40 0.03
C LEU A 226 -5.07 -25.66 1.14
N THR A 227 -5.81 -24.61 0.77
CA THR A 227 -6.45 -23.68 1.71
C THR A 227 -7.90 -24.00 2.05
N GLU A 228 -8.54 -24.95 1.36
CA GLU A 228 -9.98 -25.20 1.56
C GLU A 228 -10.32 -25.68 2.97
N GLU A 229 -9.47 -26.54 3.55
CA GLU A 229 -9.65 -26.95 4.94
C GLU A 229 -9.42 -25.78 5.91
N LEU A 230 -8.54 -24.85 5.58
CA LEU A 230 -8.34 -23.63 6.36
C LEU A 230 -9.56 -22.70 6.27
N HIS A 231 -10.20 -22.61 5.09
CA HIS A 231 -11.46 -21.89 4.92
C HIS A 231 -12.58 -22.51 5.75
N ARG A 232 -12.75 -23.84 5.72
CA ARG A 232 -13.76 -24.55 6.51
C ARG A 232 -13.56 -24.31 8.00
N LYS A 233 -12.33 -24.45 8.50
CA LYS A 233 -11.97 -24.14 9.89
C LYS A 233 -12.27 -22.68 10.25
N ALA A 234 -11.99 -21.74 9.35
CA ALA A 234 -12.28 -20.33 9.58
C ALA A 234 -13.79 -20.04 9.63
N TYR A 235 -14.61 -20.69 8.80
CA TYR A 235 -16.08 -20.59 8.91
C TYR A 235 -16.57 -21.12 10.25
N ASN A 236 -16.15 -22.33 10.64
CA ASN A 236 -16.56 -22.93 11.91
C ASN A 236 -16.11 -22.10 13.11
N GLY A 237 -14.90 -21.53 13.07
CA GLY A 237 -14.43 -20.61 14.11
C GLY A 237 -15.24 -19.31 14.17
N ALA A 238 -15.69 -18.78 13.02
CA ALA A 238 -16.60 -17.63 13.00
C ALA A 238 -17.98 -17.98 13.56
N PHE A 239 -18.52 -19.15 13.22
CA PHE A 239 -19.79 -19.62 13.77
C PHE A 239 -19.71 -19.82 15.29
N GLU A 240 -18.62 -20.42 15.77
CA GLU A 240 -18.35 -20.59 17.20
C GLU A 240 -18.20 -19.25 17.92
N HIS A 241 -17.46 -18.30 17.34
CA HIS A 241 -17.26 -16.96 17.91
C HIS A 241 -18.59 -16.24 18.16
N PHE A 242 -19.54 -16.35 17.23
CA PHE A 242 -20.88 -15.78 17.37
C PHE A 242 -21.89 -16.73 18.03
N SER A 243 -21.44 -17.87 18.58
CA SER A 243 -22.31 -18.89 19.17
C SER A 243 -23.52 -19.24 18.29
N LEU A 244 -23.30 -19.37 16.97
CA LEU A 244 -24.34 -19.57 15.97
C LEU A 244 -25.09 -20.88 16.23
N LYS A 245 -26.43 -20.82 16.26
CA LYS A 245 -27.29 -21.99 16.44
C LYS A 245 -28.41 -22.05 15.43
N ILE A 246 -28.68 -23.25 14.91
CA ILE A 246 -29.88 -23.55 14.12
C ILE A 246 -30.67 -24.60 14.90
N LYS A 247 -31.93 -24.30 15.22
CA LYS A 247 -32.81 -25.18 16.01
C LYS A 247 -32.20 -25.61 17.37
N GLY A 248 -31.43 -24.71 17.98
CA GLY A 248 -30.77 -24.93 19.27
C GLY A 248 -29.39 -25.61 19.20
N GLU A 249 -29.01 -26.14 18.03
CA GLU A 249 -27.74 -26.84 17.84
C GLU A 249 -26.68 -25.93 17.22
N PRO A 250 -25.40 -26.03 17.65
CA PRO A 250 -24.29 -25.27 17.04
C PRO A 250 -24.15 -25.52 15.55
N VAL A 251 -23.93 -24.46 14.78
CA VAL A 251 -23.66 -24.60 13.33
C VAL A 251 -22.22 -25.03 13.12
N VAL A 252 -22.04 -26.20 12.52
CA VAL A 252 -20.72 -26.72 12.13
C VAL A 252 -20.82 -27.29 10.72
N TRP A 253 -19.92 -26.86 9.85
CA TRP A 253 -19.73 -27.45 8.53
C TRP A 253 -18.68 -28.56 8.61
N THR A 254 -19.12 -29.81 8.42
CA THR A 254 -18.21 -30.96 8.31
C THR A 254 -17.41 -30.89 7.01
N GLU A 255 -16.35 -31.69 6.90
CA GLU A 255 -15.53 -31.75 5.69
C GLU A 255 -16.37 -32.19 4.49
N GLU A 256 -17.18 -33.24 4.63
CA GLU A 256 -18.04 -33.78 3.57
C GLU A 256 -19.11 -32.75 3.14
N TYR A 257 -19.68 -32.03 4.11
CA TYR A 257 -20.67 -31.02 3.81
C TYR A 257 -20.07 -29.80 3.11
N TYR A 258 -18.93 -29.32 3.63
CA TYR A 258 -18.23 -28.19 3.02
C TYR A 258 -17.72 -28.54 1.61
N ASP A 259 -17.33 -29.80 1.38
CA ASP A 259 -16.93 -30.26 0.05
C ASP A 259 -18.06 -30.17 -0.98
N VAL A 260 -19.29 -30.54 -0.60
CA VAL A 260 -20.45 -30.30 -1.48
C VAL A 260 -20.69 -28.80 -1.68
N LEU A 261 -20.60 -28.01 -0.60
CA LEU A 261 -20.89 -26.58 -0.63
C LEU A 261 -19.87 -25.78 -1.48
N GLN A 262 -18.58 -26.11 -1.39
CA GLN A 262 -17.52 -25.45 -2.17
C GLN A 262 -17.64 -25.73 -3.67
N ASN A 263 -18.05 -26.93 -4.05
CA ASN A 263 -18.18 -27.34 -5.45
C ASN A 263 -19.49 -26.90 -6.10
N THR A 264 -20.48 -26.45 -5.32
CA THR A 264 -21.81 -26.09 -5.83
C THR A 264 -22.13 -24.60 -5.73
N ILE A 265 -21.57 -23.89 -4.74
CA ILE A 265 -21.88 -22.48 -4.47
C ILE A 265 -20.61 -21.63 -4.44
N GLY A 266 -20.46 -20.74 -5.43
CA GLY A 266 -19.32 -19.82 -5.53
C GLY A 266 -19.40 -18.64 -4.53
N GLY A 267 -18.26 -18.27 -3.92
CA GLY A 267 -18.13 -17.12 -3.02
C GLY A 267 -18.56 -17.38 -1.57
N GLY A 268 -17.95 -16.66 -0.61
CA GLY A 268 -18.18 -16.92 0.83
C GLY A 268 -19.53 -16.47 1.38
N LYS A 269 -19.94 -15.24 1.09
CA LYS A 269 -21.27 -14.72 1.47
C LYS A 269 -22.41 -15.53 0.82
N PRO A 270 -22.36 -15.88 -0.48
CA PRO A 270 -23.38 -16.73 -1.10
C PRO A 270 -23.50 -18.13 -0.46
N LYS A 271 -22.39 -18.77 -0.07
CA LYS A 271 -22.41 -20.07 0.64
C LYS A 271 -23.23 -20.00 1.92
N MET A 272 -22.98 -19.01 2.77
CA MET A 272 -23.71 -18.82 4.03
C MET A 272 -25.19 -18.49 3.77
N ARG A 273 -25.49 -17.60 2.81
CA ARG A 273 -26.88 -17.28 2.44
C ARG A 273 -27.64 -18.50 1.94
N TRP A 274 -27.03 -19.30 1.07
CA TRP A 274 -27.64 -20.52 0.57
C TRP A 274 -27.88 -21.51 1.71
N HIS A 275 -26.87 -21.77 2.55
CA HIS A 275 -26.99 -22.69 3.68
C HIS A 275 -28.12 -22.29 4.64
N PHE A 276 -28.19 -21.02 5.06
CA PHE A 276 -29.24 -20.54 5.97
C PHE A 276 -30.61 -20.50 5.31
N GLY A 277 -30.68 -20.18 4.01
CA GLY A 277 -31.92 -20.19 3.23
C GLY A 277 -32.50 -21.59 3.00
N GLN A 278 -31.67 -22.63 2.88
CA GLN A 278 -32.12 -24.02 2.75
C GLN A 278 -32.56 -24.64 4.09
N ASN A 279 -32.09 -24.08 5.20
CA ASN A 279 -32.39 -24.58 6.54
C ASN A 279 -33.34 -23.62 7.27
N THR A 280 -32.78 -22.85 8.17
CA THR A 280 -33.42 -21.74 8.89
C THR A 280 -32.29 -20.79 9.25
N TRP A 281 -32.56 -19.49 9.22
CA TRP A 281 -31.59 -18.51 9.68
C TRP A 281 -31.25 -18.75 11.17
N PRO A 282 -29.98 -18.59 11.57
CA PRO A 282 -29.55 -18.95 12.91
C PRO A 282 -29.89 -17.85 13.91
N THR A 283 -29.97 -18.22 15.19
CA THR A 283 -29.75 -17.28 16.29
C THR A 283 -28.25 -17.11 16.50
N TYR A 284 -27.83 -15.95 16.99
CA TYR A 284 -26.42 -15.64 17.20
C TYR A 284 -26.23 -14.72 18.39
N ARG A 285 -25.04 -14.69 18.97
CA ARG A 285 -24.69 -13.81 20.08
C ARG A 285 -23.46 -12.99 19.72
N PRO A 286 -23.62 -11.68 19.47
CA PRO A 286 -22.49 -10.78 19.29
C PRO A 286 -21.58 -10.75 20.52
N GLU A 287 -20.31 -10.44 20.31
CA GLU A 287 -19.36 -10.25 21.40
C GLU A 287 -19.84 -9.17 22.38
N GLY A 288 -19.85 -9.50 23.67
CA GLY A 288 -20.34 -8.62 24.74
C GLY A 288 -21.86 -8.65 25.00
N ALA A 289 -22.64 -9.39 24.20
CA ALA A 289 -24.07 -9.58 24.46
C ALA A 289 -24.34 -10.68 25.51
N THR A 290 -25.36 -10.49 26.35
CA THR A 290 -25.78 -11.47 27.37
C THR A 290 -26.86 -12.44 26.89
N GLU A 291 -27.59 -12.06 25.83
CA GLU A 291 -28.70 -12.83 25.26
C GLU A 291 -28.48 -13.10 23.78
N ASP A 292 -29.12 -14.15 23.26
CA ASP A 292 -29.07 -14.49 21.83
C ASP A 292 -29.96 -13.52 21.05
N VAL A 293 -29.45 -13.03 19.93
CA VAL A 293 -30.24 -12.27 18.95
C VAL A 293 -31.22 -13.23 18.27
N PRO A 294 -32.51 -12.87 18.18
CA PRO A 294 -33.51 -13.66 17.46
C PRO A 294 -33.13 -13.88 16.00
N VAL A 295 -33.78 -14.87 15.39
CA VAL A 295 -33.61 -15.20 13.97
C VAL A 295 -33.90 -13.95 13.11
N PRO A 296 -32.97 -13.54 12.22
CA PRO A 296 -33.18 -12.42 11.29
C PRO A 296 -34.46 -12.58 10.47
N THR A 297 -35.30 -11.55 10.44
CA THR A 297 -36.63 -11.61 9.81
C THR A 297 -36.69 -10.92 8.45
N ASP A 298 -35.75 -10.03 8.15
CA ASP A 298 -35.68 -9.30 6.89
C ASP A 298 -34.30 -9.39 6.22
N GLU A 299 -34.22 -8.95 4.96
CA GLU A 299 -32.99 -9.01 4.16
C GLU A 299 -31.86 -8.14 4.73
N GLU A 300 -32.17 -7.06 5.44
CA GLU A 300 -31.17 -6.15 5.99
C GLU A 300 -30.46 -6.78 7.19
N GLU A 301 -31.22 -7.36 8.13
CA GLU A 301 -30.70 -8.12 9.27
C GLU A 301 -29.89 -9.34 8.81
N GLN A 302 -30.41 -10.06 7.81
CA GLN A 302 -29.71 -11.18 7.18
C GLN A 302 -28.38 -10.75 6.56
N SER A 303 -28.36 -9.61 5.88
CA SER A 303 -27.14 -9.08 5.26
C SER A 303 -26.09 -8.68 6.30
N LYS A 304 -26.52 -8.00 7.37
CA LYS A 304 -25.64 -7.61 8.48
C LYS A 304 -24.99 -8.81 9.17
N LEU A 305 -25.76 -9.87 9.40
CA LEU A 305 -25.22 -11.10 9.97
C LEU A 305 -24.19 -11.76 9.03
N ILE A 306 -24.51 -11.88 7.75
CA ILE A 306 -23.59 -12.45 6.75
C ILE A 306 -22.29 -11.65 6.66
N ASP A 307 -22.38 -10.32 6.73
CA ASP A 307 -21.21 -9.44 6.70
C ASP A 307 -20.34 -9.63 7.94
N ALA A 308 -20.93 -9.63 9.15
CA ALA A 308 -20.20 -9.86 10.39
C ALA A 308 -19.51 -11.24 10.43
N LEU A 309 -20.19 -12.28 9.97
CA LEU A 309 -19.60 -13.62 9.86
C LEU A 309 -18.45 -13.66 8.85
N GLN A 310 -18.61 -12.99 7.71
CA GLN A 310 -17.57 -12.93 6.68
C GLN A 310 -16.33 -12.16 7.17
N ASP A 311 -16.52 -11.07 7.89
CA ASP A 311 -15.43 -10.27 8.45
C ASP A 311 -14.64 -11.07 9.48
N GLN A 312 -15.33 -11.72 10.43
CA GLN A 312 -14.67 -12.55 11.43
C GLN A 312 -13.98 -13.78 10.83
N LYS A 313 -14.63 -14.45 9.87
CA LYS A 313 -14.01 -15.53 9.09
C LYS A 313 -12.73 -15.05 8.40
N THR A 314 -12.72 -13.82 7.89
CA THR A 314 -11.53 -13.26 7.22
C THR A 314 -10.39 -13.07 8.21
N VAL A 315 -10.66 -12.54 9.41
CA VAL A 315 -9.65 -12.43 10.49
C VAL A 315 -9.08 -13.79 10.87
N LEU A 316 -9.95 -14.78 11.11
CA LEU A 316 -9.53 -16.13 11.51
C LEU A 316 -8.76 -16.86 10.40
N TYR A 317 -9.20 -16.72 9.16
CA TYR A 317 -8.52 -17.33 8.01
C TYR A 317 -7.10 -16.80 7.86
N LYS A 318 -6.90 -15.48 7.97
CA LYS A 318 -5.56 -14.88 7.92
C LYS A 318 -4.61 -15.46 8.97
N LYS A 319 -5.11 -15.61 10.20
CA LYS A 319 -4.37 -16.23 11.30
C LYS A 319 -4.02 -17.71 11.00
N LEU A 320 -4.99 -18.49 10.51
CA LEU A 320 -4.75 -19.90 10.18
C LEU A 320 -3.74 -20.06 9.05
N VAL A 321 -3.79 -19.18 8.06
CA VAL A 321 -2.84 -19.18 6.94
C VAL A 321 -1.42 -18.88 7.41
N SER A 322 -1.20 -17.86 8.24
CA SER A 322 0.14 -17.55 8.75
C SER A 322 0.71 -18.70 9.61
N GLU A 323 -0.15 -19.36 10.39
CA GLU A 323 0.25 -20.44 11.32
C GLU A 323 0.44 -21.82 10.66
N VAL A 324 -0.26 -22.14 9.56
CA VAL A 324 -0.33 -23.54 9.06
C VAL A 324 -0.09 -23.69 7.54
N ALA A 325 -0.16 -22.64 6.72
CA ALA A 325 -0.11 -22.80 5.27
C ALA A 325 1.26 -23.29 4.75
N GLU A 326 1.24 -24.36 3.96
CA GLU A 326 2.41 -24.88 3.23
C GLU A 326 2.13 -24.91 1.73
N ALA A 327 3.16 -24.59 0.93
CA ALA A 327 3.05 -24.65 -0.52
C ALA A 327 2.89 -26.11 -0.98
N ARG A 328 2.11 -26.32 -2.06
CA ARG A 328 1.98 -27.64 -2.67
C ARG A 328 3.33 -28.10 -3.24
N PRO A 329 3.70 -29.38 -3.11
CA PRO A 329 4.95 -29.91 -3.66
C PRO A 329 5.10 -29.59 -5.15
N GLY A 330 6.29 -29.12 -5.57
CA GLY A 330 6.59 -28.80 -6.96
C GLY A 330 6.18 -27.39 -7.41
N VAL A 331 5.33 -26.68 -6.66
CA VAL A 331 4.85 -25.36 -7.08
C VAL A 331 5.93 -24.31 -6.97
N LEU A 332 6.73 -24.33 -5.89
CA LEU A 332 7.81 -23.36 -5.70
C LEU A 332 8.91 -23.59 -6.74
N GLU A 333 9.26 -24.84 -7.01
CA GLU A 333 10.21 -25.22 -8.05
C GLU A 333 9.73 -24.76 -9.44
N LEU A 334 8.46 -24.99 -9.78
CA LEU A 334 7.87 -24.53 -11.04
C LEU A 334 7.84 -22.99 -11.16
N MET A 335 7.60 -22.30 -10.04
CA MET A 335 7.68 -20.83 -10.00
C MET A 335 9.11 -20.35 -10.26
N ASP A 336 10.10 -20.94 -9.61
CA ASP A 336 11.51 -20.59 -9.80
C ASP A 336 11.97 -20.86 -11.25
N GLU A 337 11.59 -21.99 -11.83
CA GLU A 337 11.85 -22.33 -13.24
C GLU A 337 11.25 -21.29 -14.21
N GLY A 338 10.00 -20.90 -13.98
CA GLY A 338 9.32 -19.91 -14.81
C GLY A 338 9.88 -18.49 -14.64
N LEU A 339 10.31 -18.12 -13.43
CA LEU A 339 10.98 -16.84 -13.17
C LEU A 339 12.40 -16.78 -13.78
N GLY A 340 13.05 -17.93 -13.96
CA GLY A 340 14.31 -18.04 -14.67
C GLY A 340 14.20 -17.85 -16.19
N ARG A 341 12.97 -17.79 -16.74
CA ARG A 341 12.72 -17.68 -18.17
C ARG A 341 12.36 -16.24 -18.60
N PRO A 342 13.20 -15.58 -19.41
CA PRO A 342 12.97 -14.21 -19.85
C PRO A 342 11.85 -14.07 -20.90
N ASP A 343 11.31 -15.18 -21.41
CA ASP A 343 10.21 -15.26 -22.36
C ASP A 343 8.85 -15.60 -21.71
N VAL A 344 8.84 -15.87 -20.39
CA VAL A 344 7.64 -16.23 -19.63
C VAL A 344 7.27 -15.13 -18.65
N ALA A 345 6.07 -14.57 -18.79
CA ALA A 345 5.47 -13.76 -17.73
C ALA A 345 4.86 -14.66 -16.67
N MET A 346 5.12 -14.39 -15.40
CA MET A 346 4.48 -15.13 -14.32
C MET A 346 3.39 -14.25 -13.68
N GLY A 347 2.36 -14.87 -13.10
CA GLY A 347 1.31 -14.14 -12.41
C GLY A 347 0.54 -15.02 -11.43
N ILE A 348 -0.13 -14.38 -10.47
CA ILE A 348 -1.10 -15.03 -9.59
C ILE A 348 -2.48 -14.43 -9.89
N CYS A 349 -3.49 -15.27 -10.12
CA CYS A 349 -4.86 -14.88 -10.41
C CYS A 349 -5.79 -15.57 -9.41
N SER A 350 -6.34 -14.82 -8.45
CA SER A 350 -7.17 -15.39 -7.39
C SER A 350 -8.47 -14.59 -7.21
N ALA A 351 -9.53 -15.28 -6.80
CA ALA A 351 -10.80 -14.67 -6.39
C ALA A 351 -10.78 -14.14 -4.93
N ALA A 352 -9.69 -14.37 -4.19
CA ALA A 352 -9.51 -13.89 -2.82
C ALA A 352 -9.25 -12.37 -2.77
N THR A 353 -9.57 -11.74 -1.63
CA THR A 353 -9.27 -10.30 -1.44
C THR A 353 -7.76 -10.05 -1.49
N LYS A 354 -7.34 -8.92 -2.08
CA LYS A 354 -5.91 -8.57 -2.33
C LYS A 354 -4.97 -8.75 -1.13
N ALA A 355 -5.48 -8.71 0.11
CA ALA A 355 -4.69 -8.88 1.33
C ALA A 355 -4.21 -10.32 1.56
N ALA A 356 -5.01 -11.34 1.25
CA ALA A 356 -4.68 -12.73 1.56
C ALA A 356 -3.49 -13.29 0.73
N PRO A 357 -3.42 -13.08 -0.59
CA PRO A 357 -2.24 -13.46 -1.38
C PRO A 357 -0.97 -12.68 -0.99
N ARG A 358 -1.11 -11.49 -0.40
CA ARG A 358 0.01 -10.65 0.03
C ARG A 358 0.57 -11.07 1.39
N GLU A 359 -0.29 -11.52 2.32
CA GLU A 359 0.13 -12.01 3.65
C GLU A 359 0.81 -13.39 3.57
N MET A 360 0.32 -14.33 2.74
CA MET A 360 1.03 -15.60 2.47
C MET A 360 2.45 -15.39 1.94
N ARG A 361 2.67 -14.28 1.26
CA ARG A 361 3.95 -13.91 0.65
C ARG A 361 4.98 -13.40 1.65
N CYS A 362 4.54 -12.74 2.73
CA CYS A 362 5.42 -12.07 3.68
C CYS A 362 5.84 -12.93 4.89
N ASP A 363 4.98 -13.82 5.39
CA ASP A 363 5.19 -14.38 6.75
C ASP A 363 6.09 -15.62 6.85
N ARG A 364 6.52 -16.24 5.73
CA ARG A 364 7.28 -17.52 5.81
C ARG A 364 8.57 -17.62 5.00
N GLY A 365 8.93 -16.65 4.17
CA GLY A 365 10.02 -16.87 3.20
C GLY A 365 9.77 -18.10 2.30
N LEU A 366 8.49 -18.51 2.16
CA LEU A 366 8.05 -19.61 1.28
C LEU A 366 8.42 -19.35 -0.17
N PHE A 367 8.58 -18.09 -0.54
CA PHE A 367 9.08 -17.66 -1.83
C PHE A 367 10.54 -17.24 -1.65
N GLY A 368 11.47 -18.03 -2.21
CA GLY A 368 12.80 -17.54 -2.53
C GLY A 368 12.66 -16.23 -3.32
N GLY A 369 13.61 -15.30 -3.15
CA GLY A 369 13.49 -13.88 -3.49
C GLY A 369 13.01 -13.51 -4.91
N ALA A 370 12.81 -14.47 -5.82
CA ALA A 370 12.25 -14.29 -7.14
C ALA A 370 10.71 -14.26 -7.19
N ALA A 371 9.99 -15.07 -6.38
CA ALA A 371 8.52 -15.20 -6.46
C ALA A 371 7.74 -14.17 -5.59
N CYS A 372 8.48 -13.33 -4.86
CA CYS A 372 7.96 -12.41 -3.85
C CYS A 372 7.29 -11.14 -4.40
N GLY A 373 7.03 -10.99 -5.71
CA GLY A 373 6.37 -9.75 -6.13
C GLY A 373 5.83 -9.55 -7.55
N GLN A 374 5.12 -10.53 -8.08
CA GLN A 374 4.12 -10.23 -9.11
C GLN A 374 2.81 -9.76 -8.48
N GLY A 375 2.41 -8.53 -8.81
CA GLY A 375 1.17 -7.90 -8.41
C GLY A 375 0.01 -8.38 -9.25
N CYS A 376 -1.05 -8.82 -8.57
CA CYS A 376 -2.38 -8.99 -9.14
C CYS A 376 -2.94 -7.58 -9.41
N GLY A 377 -2.86 -7.12 -10.66
CA GLY A 377 -3.14 -5.74 -11.02
C GLY A 377 -3.67 -5.56 -12.43
N HIS A 378 -4.76 -6.25 -12.79
CA HIS A 378 -5.67 -5.81 -13.84
C HIS A 378 -7.11 -6.13 -13.43
N GLU A 379 -7.94 -5.10 -13.25
CA GLU A 379 -9.39 -5.25 -13.33
C GLU A 379 -9.73 -5.53 -14.80
N VAL A 380 -10.17 -6.75 -15.11
CA VAL A 380 -10.90 -6.98 -16.35
C VAL A 380 -12.30 -6.42 -16.12
N HIS A 381 -12.54 -5.17 -16.54
CA HIS A 381 -13.89 -4.67 -16.68
C HIS A 381 -14.62 -5.54 -17.70
N HIS A 382 -15.60 -6.32 -17.23
CA HIS A 382 -16.59 -6.94 -18.11
C HIS A 382 -17.39 -5.83 -18.82
N HIS A 383 -16.97 -5.47 -20.03
CA HIS A 383 -17.89 -4.93 -21.03
C HIS A 383 -18.34 -6.09 -21.92
N ALA A 384 -19.31 -6.85 -21.41
CA ALA A 384 -20.15 -7.69 -22.25
C ALA A 384 -21.14 -6.77 -22.99
N HIS A 385 -20.74 -6.31 -24.18
CA HIS A 385 -21.73 -5.87 -25.17
C HIS A 385 -22.40 -7.12 -25.74
N CYS A 386 -23.60 -7.42 -25.26
CA CYS A 386 -24.53 -8.28 -25.97
C CYS A 386 -24.94 -7.58 -27.27
N VAL A 387 -24.28 -7.91 -28.38
CA VAL A 387 -24.81 -7.67 -29.72
C VAL A 387 -25.76 -8.83 -30.02
N HIS A 388 -27.06 -8.56 -29.95
CA HIS A 388 -28.06 -9.46 -30.53
C HIS A 388 -28.06 -9.25 -32.04
N SER A 389 -27.84 -10.33 -32.78
CA SER A 389 -28.31 -10.52 -34.15
C SER A 389 -29.43 -11.55 -34.15
#